data_AF-A0A453RPQ1-F1
#
_entry.id   AF-A0A453RPQ1-F1
#
_cell.length_a   1.000
_cell.length_b   1.000
_cell.length_c   1.000
_cell.angle_alpha   90.00
_cell.angle_beta   90.00
_cell.angle_gamma   90.00
#
_symmetry.space_group_name_H-M   'P 1'
#
loop_
_entity.id
_entity.type
_entity.pdbx_description
1 polymer ?
#
loop_
_entity_poly.entity_id
_entity_poly.type
_entity_poly.pdbx_seq_one_letter_code
_entity_poly.pdbx_strand_id
1 'polypeptide(L)'
;MFQMFIDEVMDLVELTGLKNAMVGIAGATGLSAEQRKRLTIAVELVASPSIIFMDEPTTGLDARAAAIVMRTVRKTVDTGRTVVCTIHQPSIGIFESFDELLLMKRGGQIIYSGSLGPLSSNMIKYFEAIPGVPRIKEGQNPAAWVLDISSHITEYVIGVDYAEIYRSSSLYR
;
A
#
# COMPACT_ATOMS: atom_id res chain seq x y z
N MET A 1 16.79 13.42 -22.35
CA MET A 1 16.19 13.62 -21.01
C MET A 1 14.80 12.99 -20.94
N PHE A 2 13.79 13.45 -21.71
CA PHE A 2 12.44 12.85 -21.68
C PHE A 2 12.37 11.39 -22.12
N GLN A 3 13.08 11.01 -23.19
CA GLN A 3 13.13 9.62 -23.66
C GLN A 3 13.75 8.65 -22.62
N MET A 4 14.77 9.09 -21.89
CA MET A 4 15.40 8.30 -20.82
C MET A 4 14.42 8.05 -19.67
N PHE A 5 13.59 9.05 -19.33
CA PHE A 5 12.55 8.90 -18.31
C PHE A 5 11.45 7.93 -18.74
N ILE A 6 11.02 7.97 -20.01
CA ILE A 6 10.08 6.97 -20.55
C ILE A 6 10.68 5.57 -20.44
N ASP A 7 11.94 5.40 -20.83
CA ASP A 7 12.60 4.09 -20.79
C ASP A 7 12.75 3.58 -19.34
N GLU A 8 13.07 4.46 -18.37
CA GLU A 8 13.05 4.13 -16.93
C GLU A 8 11.67 3.69 -16.44
N VAL A 9 10.61 4.42 -16.80
CA VAL A 9 9.24 4.05 -16.40
C VAL A 9 8.85 2.70 -17.04
N MET A 10 9.20 2.47 -18.30
CA MET A 10 8.93 1.22 -19.01
C MET A 10 9.66 0.02 -18.37
N ASP A 11 10.92 0.19 -17.96
CA ASP A 11 11.67 -0.82 -17.23
C ASP A 11 11.05 -1.08 -15.85
N LEU A 12 10.65 -0.02 -15.18
CA LEU A 12 10.06 -0.06 -13.85
C LEU A 12 8.75 -0.86 -13.84
N VAL A 13 7.86 -0.64 -14.81
CA VAL A 13 6.61 -1.42 -14.99
C VAL A 13 6.79 -2.74 -15.76
N GLU A 14 8.02 -3.14 -16.09
CA GLU A 14 8.34 -4.33 -16.87
C GLU A 14 7.56 -4.43 -18.21
N LEU A 15 7.45 -3.31 -18.93
CA LEU A 15 6.83 -3.24 -20.26
C LEU A 15 7.82 -2.99 -21.40
N THR A 16 9.13 -2.93 -21.13
CA THR A 16 10.17 -2.66 -22.13
C THR A 16 10.12 -3.60 -23.33
N GLY A 17 9.89 -4.90 -23.09
CA GLY A 17 9.72 -5.90 -24.17
C GLY A 17 8.46 -5.69 -25.04
N LEU A 18 7.55 -4.82 -24.61
CA LEU A 18 6.27 -4.51 -25.27
C LEU A 18 6.23 -3.07 -25.80
N LYS A 19 7.36 -2.36 -25.84
CA LYS A 19 7.46 -0.96 -26.27
C LYS A 19 6.81 -0.67 -27.63
N ASN A 20 6.88 -1.63 -28.56
CA ASN A 20 6.30 -1.52 -29.90
C ASN A 20 5.05 -2.39 -30.10
N ALA A 21 4.52 -2.99 -29.02
CA ALA A 21 3.32 -3.81 -29.10
C ALA A 21 2.06 -2.94 -29.25
N MET A 22 1.06 -3.46 -29.96
CA MET A 22 -0.23 -2.79 -30.08
C MET A 22 -1.00 -2.91 -28.76
N VAL A 23 -1.50 -1.77 -28.23
CA VAL A 23 -2.37 -1.76 -27.05
C VAL A 23 -3.65 -2.56 -27.32
N GLY A 24 -4.29 -2.34 -28.46
CA GLY A 24 -5.45 -3.10 -28.94
C GLY A 24 -6.72 -2.86 -28.12
N ILE A 25 -7.77 -3.65 -28.36
CA ILE A 25 -9.08 -3.52 -27.69
C ILE A 25 -9.13 -4.45 -26.47
N ALA A 26 -9.56 -3.91 -25.32
CA ALA A 26 -9.66 -4.68 -24.08
C ALA A 26 -10.53 -5.93 -24.26
N GLY A 27 -10.00 -7.10 -23.87
CA GLY A 27 -10.69 -8.39 -24.00
C GLY A 27 -10.72 -8.98 -25.41
N ALA A 28 -10.16 -8.31 -26.42
CA ALA A 28 -10.19 -8.80 -27.80
C ALA A 28 -8.79 -8.92 -28.43
N THR A 29 -7.97 -7.88 -28.38
CA THR A 29 -6.69 -7.82 -29.12
C THR A 29 -5.64 -7.01 -28.38
N GLY A 30 -4.35 -7.27 -28.62
CA GLY A 30 -3.24 -6.50 -28.07
C GLY A 30 -2.85 -6.92 -26.64
N LEU A 31 -2.64 -5.95 -25.76
CA LEU A 31 -2.12 -6.19 -24.41
C LEU A 31 -3.08 -7.00 -23.53
N SER A 32 -2.53 -7.84 -22.65
CA SER A 32 -3.31 -8.51 -21.60
C SER A 32 -3.91 -7.48 -20.63
N ALA A 33 -4.91 -7.89 -19.84
CA ALA A 33 -5.50 -7.02 -18.81
C ALA A 33 -4.45 -6.50 -17.81
N GLU A 34 -3.52 -7.36 -17.39
CA GLU A 34 -2.42 -7.01 -16.49
C GLU A 34 -1.42 -6.04 -17.12
N GLN A 35 -1.07 -6.26 -18.40
CA GLN A 35 -0.18 -5.36 -19.15
C GLN A 35 -0.82 -3.99 -19.33
N ARG A 36 -2.14 -3.92 -19.59
CA ARG A 36 -2.88 -2.65 -19.64
C ARG A 36 -2.88 -1.94 -18.30
N LYS A 37 -3.11 -2.65 -17.20
CA LYS A 37 -3.08 -2.05 -15.86
C LYS A 37 -1.71 -1.43 -15.56
N ARG A 38 -0.62 -2.15 -15.89
CA ARG A 38 0.75 -1.61 -15.79
C ARG A 38 0.99 -0.42 -16.73
N LEU A 39 0.44 -0.44 -17.94
CA LEU A 39 0.53 0.67 -18.88
C LEU A 39 -0.20 1.91 -18.37
N THR A 40 -1.39 1.76 -17.79
CA THR A 40 -2.13 2.87 -17.18
C THR A 40 -1.30 3.51 -16.07
N ILE A 41 -0.69 2.71 -15.20
CA ILE A 41 0.23 3.22 -14.16
C ILE A 41 1.41 3.95 -14.80
N ALA A 42 2.01 3.40 -15.84
CA ALA A 42 3.12 4.05 -16.56
C ALA A 42 2.73 5.41 -17.15
N VAL A 43 1.52 5.55 -17.71
CA VAL A 43 1.02 6.82 -18.24
C VAL A 43 0.94 7.89 -17.14
N GLU A 44 0.42 7.53 -15.96
CA GLU A 44 0.36 8.44 -14.81
C GLU A 44 1.76 8.79 -14.27
N LEU A 45 2.69 7.83 -14.25
CA LEU A 45 4.07 8.07 -13.82
C LEU A 45 4.84 8.99 -14.78
N VAL A 46 4.59 8.89 -16.09
CA VAL A 46 5.23 9.75 -17.10
C VAL A 46 4.82 11.22 -16.95
N ALA A 47 3.64 11.51 -16.38
CA ALA A 47 3.24 12.88 -16.05
C ALA A 47 4.15 13.54 -15.00
N SER A 48 5.01 12.76 -14.34
CA SER A 48 6.01 13.23 -13.38
C SER A 48 5.45 14.07 -12.22
N PRO A 49 4.27 13.75 -11.64
CA PRO A 49 3.73 14.55 -10.55
C PRO A 49 4.57 14.41 -9.28
N SER A 50 4.57 15.46 -8.45
CA SER A 50 5.24 15.44 -7.14
C SER A 50 4.49 14.58 -6.10
N ILE A 51 3.17 14.42 -6.27
CA ILE A 51 2.29 13.62 -5.41
C ILE A 51 1.41 12.74 -6.30
N ILE A 52 1.34 11.45 -5.99
CA ILE A 52 0.55 10.46 -6.72
C ILE A 52 -0.46 9.84 -5.77
N PHE A 53 -1.72 9.81 -6.18
CA PHE A 53 -2.78 9.10 -5.47
C PHE A 53 -3.12 7.81 -6.24
N MET A 54 -3.13 6.67 -5.56
CA MET A 54 -3.54 5.40 -6.15
C MET A 54 -4.65 4.76 -5.32
N ASP A 55 -5.75 4.41 -5.98
CA ASP A 55 -6.83 3.67 -5.33
C ASP A 55 -6.65 2.17 -5.62
N GLU A 56 -6.36 1.41 -4.56
CA GLU A 56 -6.13 -0.04 -4.57
C GLU A 56 -5.30 -0.57 -5.77
N PRO A 57 -4.02 -0.18 -5.90
CA PRO A 57 -3.22 -0.46 -7.09
C PRO A 57 -3.02 -1.96 -7.37
N THR A 58 -3.21 -2.81 -6.36
CA THR A 58 -3.04 -4.27 -6.44
C THR A 58 -4.33 -5.04 -6.71
N THR A 59 -5.50 -4.41 -6.72
CA THR A 59 -6.79 -5.12 -6.84
C THR A 59 -6.94 -5.82 -8.19
N GLY A 60 -7.35 -7.10 -8.18
CA GLY A 60 -7.48 -7.91 -9.39
C GLY A 60 -6.17 -8.35 -10.02
N LEU A 61 -5.03 -8.17 -9.34
CA LEU A 61 -3.74 -8.72 -9.75
C LEU A 61 -3.42 -9.99 -8.95
N ASP A 62 -2.71 -10.92 -9.58
CA ASP A 62 -2.08 -12.00 -8.85
C ASP A 62 -0.93 -11.49 -7.96
N ALA A 63 -0.41 -12.35 -7.10
CA ALA A 63 0.65 -11.98 -6.14
C ALA A 63 1.92 -11.45 -6.82
N ARG A 64 2.27 -11.97 -8.00
CA ARG A 64 3.48 -11.57 -8.72
C ARG A 64 3.28 -10.19 -9.36
N ALA A 65 2.17 -9.99 -10.05
CA ALA A 65 1.83 -8.72 -10.68
C ALA A 65 1.66 -7.61 -9.64
N ALA A 66 1.02 -7.89 -8.50
CA ALA A 66 0.93 -6.95 -7.38
C ALA A 66 2.32 -6.55 -6.85
N ALA A 67 3.23 -7.51 -6.68
CA ALA A 67 4.60 -7.22 -6.24
C ALA A 67 5.38 -6.36 -7.25
N ILE A 68 5.20 -6.58 -8.55
CA ILE A 68 5.81 -5.75 -9.61
C ILE A 68 5.29 -4.30 -9.53
N VAL A 69 3.98 -4.14 -9.37
CA VAL A 69 3.34 -2.82 -9.20
C VAL A 69 3.83 -2.11 -7.94
N MET A 70 3.93 -2.80 -6.80
CA MET A 70 4.38 -2.16 -5.57
C MET A 70 5.88 -1.83 -5.59
N ARG A 71 6.71 -2.63 -6.27
CA ARG A 71 8.12 -2.29 -6.50
C ARG A 71 8.27 -1.07 -7.41
N THR A 72 7.40 -0.93 -8.40
CA THR A 72 7.24 0.26 -9.25
C THR A 72 6.95 1.50 -8.41
N VAL A 73 5.95 1.40 -7.53
CA VAL A 73 5.57 2.46 -6.60
C VAL A 73 6.74 2.84 -5.69
N ARG A 74 7.39 1.84 -5.08
CA ARG A 74 8.54 2.05 -4.20
C ARG A 74 9.67 2.82 -4.89
N LYS A 75 10.08 2.38 -6.08
CA LYS A 75 11.08 3.09 -6.89
C LYS A 75 10.67 4.53 -7.20
N THR A 76 9.38 4.77 -7.45
CA THR A 76 8.86 6.12 -7.68
C THR A 76 9.03 6.99 -6.43
N VAL A 77 8.71 6.48 -5.24
CA VAL A 77 8.93 7.21 -3.98
C VAL A 77 10.41 7.51 -3.75
N ASP A 78 11.30 6.55 -4.07
CA ASP A 78 12.75 6.69 -3.88
C ASP A 78 13.38 7.80 -4.74
N THR A 79 12.67 8.27 -5.78
CA THR A 79 13.07 9.45 -6.57
C THR A 79 12.67 10.81 -5.93
N GLY A 80 12.14 10.80 -4.70
CA GLY A 80 11.71 11.99 -3.97
C GLY A 80 10.26 12.40 -4.20
N ARG A 81 9.43 11.50 -4.75
CA ARG A 81 7.99 11.72 -4.96
C ARG A 81 7.19 11.16 -3.79
N THR A 82 6.02 11.75 -3.51
CA THR A 82 5.10 11.22 -2.50
C THR A 82 4.04 10.36 -3.18
N VAL A 83 3.80 9.16 -2.65
CA VAL A 83 2.68 8.31 -3.09
C VAL A 83 1.76 8.08 -1.90
N VAL A 84 0.47 8.31 -2.10
CA VAL A 84 -0.59 7.97 -1.15
C VAL A 84 -1.48 6.94 -1.82
N CYS A 85 -1.68 5.79 -1.18
CA CYS A 85 -2.58 4.79 -1.73
C CYS A 85 -3.38 4.04 -0.67
N THR A 86 -4.56 3.58 -1.09
CA THR A 86 -5.36 2.59 -0.35
C THR A 86 -4.86 1.19 -0.72
N ILE A 87 -4.87 0.27 0.24
CA ILE A 87 -4.46 -1.11 0.02
C ILE A 87 -5.38 -2.06 0.76
N HIS A 88 -5.96 -3.02 0.05
CA HIS A 88 -6.83 -4.02 0.64
C HIS A 88 -6.03 -5.30 0.93
N GLN A 89 -5.87 -5.64 2.21
CA GLN A 89 -5.21 -6.88 2.69
C GLN A 89 -3.87 -7.20 2.01
N PRO A 90 -2.84 -6.35 2.18
CA PRO A 90 -1.54 -6.59 1.55
C PRO A 90 -0.84 -7.84 2.11
N SER A 91 -0.04 -8.47 1.27
CA SER A 91 0.94 -9.46 1.74
C SER A 91 2.01 -8.78 2.62
N ILE A 92 2.72 -9.56 3.44
CA ILE A 92 3.80 -9.05 4.30
C ILE A 92 4.80 -8.24 3.48
N GLY A 93 5.27 -8.76 2.35
CA GLY A 93 6.26 -8.08 1.52
C GLY A 93 5.75 -6.75 0.93
N ILE A 94 4.45 -6.63 0.64
CA ILE A 94 3.85 -5.37 0.20
C ILE A 94 3.70 -4.42 1.38
N PHE A 95 3.22 -4.91 2.53
CA PHE A 95 2.99 -4.09 3.71
C PHE A 95 4.29 -3.45 4.23
N GLU A 96 5.39 -4.20 4.21
CA GLU A 96 6.72 -3.72 4.60
C GLU A 96 7.35 -2.73 3.60
N SER A 97 6.71 -2.48 2.45
CA SER A 97 7.18 -1.47 1.49
C SER A 97 6.70 -0.03 1.79
N PHE A 98 5.76 0.11 2.74
CA PHE A 98 5.20 1.39 3.14
C PHE A 98 6.06 2.09 4.21
N ASP A 99 6.29 3.39 4.05
CA ASP A 99 7.02 4.21 5.03
C ASP A 99 6.13 4.56 6.23
N GLU A 100 4.88 4.92 5.95
CA GLU A 100 3.86 5.36 6.90
C GLU A 100 2.52 4.64 6.67
N LEU A 101 1.75 4.50 7.75
CA LEU A 101 0.41 3.94 7.74
C LEU A 101 -0.57 4.94 8.36
N LEU A 102 -1.65 5.21 7.64
CA LEU A 102 -2.87 5.80 8.18
C LEU A 102 -3.93 4.69 8.29
N LEU A 103 -4.30 4.32 9.51
CA LEU A 103 -5.29 3.29 9.78
C LEU A 103 -6.55 3.90 10.39
N MET A 104 -7.69 3.50 9.85
CA MET A 104 -9.01 4.01 10.23
C MET A 104 -9.94 2.86 10.62
N LYS A 105 -10.77 3.08 11.64
CA LYS A 105 -11.91 2.22 11.96
C LYS A 105 -13.19 2.74 11.28
N ARG A 106 -14.27 1.95 11.35
CA ARG A 106 -15.59 2.32 10.82
C ARG A 106 -16.04 3.68 11.38
N GLY A 107 -16.69 4.47 10.54
CA GLY A 107 -17.06 5.85 10.88
C GLY A 107 -15.96 6.86 10.58
N GLY A 108 -14.87 6.43 9.93
CA GLY A 108 -13.81 7.32 9.47
C GLY A 108 -12.93 7.87 10.59
N GLN A 109 -12.86 7.18 11.73
CA GLN A 109 -12.04 7.58 12.86
C GLN A 109 -10.65 6.98 12.74
N ILE A 110 -9.62 7.82 12.84
CA ILE A 110 -8.22 7.38 12.82
C ILE A 110 -7.92 6.67 14.14
N ILE A 111 -7.24 5.52 14.02
CA ILE A 111 -6.79 4.72 15.17
C ILE A 111 -5.26 4.57 15.22
N TYR A 112 -4.57 4.88 14.11
CA TYR A 112 -3.12 4.97 14.02
C TYR A 112 -2.74 5.85 12.83
N SER A 113 -1.75 6.73 13.01
CA SER A 113 -1.10 7.47 11.93
C SER A 113 0.37 7.64 12.27
N GLY A 114 1.26 7.09 11.45
CA GLY A 114 2.69 7.25 11.67
C GLY A 114 3.53 6.25 10.89
N SER A 115 4.85 6.34 11.09
CA SER A 115 5.80 5.44 10.43
C SER A 115 5.64 4.01 10.93
N LEU A 116 5.55 3.05 10.02
CA LEU A 116 5.53 1.61 10.35
C LEU A 116 6.81 1.18 11.07
N GLY A 117 7.94 1.79 10.73
CA GLY A 117 9.26 1.37 11.17
C GLY A 117 9.67 0.02 10.56
N PRO A 118 10.88 -0.47 10.86
CA PRO A 118 11.33 -1.77 10.36
C PRO A 118 10.43 -2.89 10.86
N LEU A 119 10.02 -3.81 9.97
CA LEU A 119 9.19 -4.96 10.31
C LEU A 119 7.88 -4.56 11.01
N SER A 120 7.30 -3.44 10.58
CA SER A 120 6.07 -2.87 11.18
C SER A 120 6.15 -2.59 12.69
N SER A 121 7.35 -2.51 13.24
CA SER A 121 7.57 -2.56 14.69
C SER A 121 6.97 -1.39 15.47
N ASN A 122 6.84 -0.20 14.89
CA ASN A 122 6.24 0.94 15.58
C ASN A 122 4.73 0.75 15.77
N MET A 123 4.05 0.30 14.72
CA MET A 123 2.62 0.00 14.76
C MET A 123 2.33 -1.18 15.69
N ILE A 124 3.13 -2.26 15.61
CA ILE A 124 3.00 -3.41 16.52
C ILE A 124 3.15 -2.97 17.98
N LYS A 125 4.22 -2.25 18.32
CA LYS A 125 4.46 -1.76 19.70
C LYS A 125 3.35 -0.84 20.19
N TYR A 126 2.81 0.03 19.32
CA TYR A 126 1.71 0.92 19.67
C TYR A 126 0.47 0.14 20.11
N PHE A 127 0.03 -0.84 19.31
CA PHE A 127 -1.16 -1.62 19.64
C PHE A 127 -0.92 -2.61 20.78
N GLU A 128 0.26 -3.24 20.87
CA GLU A 128 0.59 -4.16 21.98
C GLU A 128 0.73 -3.46 23.34
N ALA A 129 0.92 -2.15 23.37
CA ALA A 129 0.94 -1.37 24.61
C ALA A 129 -0.46 -1.17 25.21
N ILE A 130 -1.53 -1.42 24.43
CA ILE A 130 -2.92 -1.26 24.87
C ILE A 130 -3.32 -2.52 25.67
N PRO A 131 -3.79 -2.37 26.92
CA PRO A 131 -4.23 -3.51 27.73
C PRO A 131 -5.32 -4.33 27.04
N GLY A 132 -5.16 -5.65 27.03
CA GLY A 132 -6.10 -6.59 26.43
C GLY A 132 -5.88 -6.88 24.95
N VAL A 133 -5.04 -6.13 24.24
CA VAL A 133 -4.67 -6.45 22.85
C VAL A 133 -3.79 -7.70 22.82
N PRO A 134 -4.15 -8.73 22.03
CA PRO A 134 -3.32 -9.92 21.89
C PRO A 134 -2.06 -9.61 21.09
N ARG A 135 -0.92 -10.12 21.56
CA ARG A 135 0.37 -9.99 20.86
C ARG A 135 0.34 -10.65 19.50
N ILE A 136 1.08 -10.08 18.55
CA ILE A 136 1.24 -10.67 17.22
C ILE A 136 2.03 -11.98 17.33
N LYS A 137 1.61 -13.01 16.59
CA LYS A 137 2.30 -14.31 16.56
C LYS A 137 3.47 -14.27 15.58
N GLU A 138 4.50 -15.08 15.84
CA GLU A 138 5.62 -15.22 14.92
C GLU A 138 5.14 -15.67 13.52
N GLY A 139 5.59 -14.96 12.48
CA GLY A 139 5.18 -15.21 11.09
C GLY A 139 3.78 -14.74 10.71
N GLN A 140 3.00 -14.18 11.65
CA GLN A 140 1.69 -13.59 11.33
C GLN A 140 1.87 -12.30 10.51
N ASN A 141 0.99 -12.07 9.54
CA ASN A 141 0.98 -10.85 8.76
C ASN A 141 0.53 -9.65 9.62
N PRO A 142 1.38 -8.61 9.81
CA PRO A 142 1.02 -7.45 10.62
C PRO A 142 -0.22 -6.70 10.11
N ALA A 143 -0.41 -6.64 8.78
CA ALA A 143 -1.57 -6.00 8.18
C ALA A 143 -2.87 -6.74 8.51
N ALA A 144 -2.84 -8.08 8.53
CA ALA A 144 -3.99 -8.88 8.91
C ALA A 144 -4.26 -8.78 10.42
N TRP A 145 -3.19 -8.92 11.22
CA TRP A 145 -3.27 -8.81 12.68
C TRP A 145 -3.89 -7.48 13.13
N VAL A 146 -3.45 -6.34 12.58
CA VAL A 146 -3.96 -5.03 12.99
C VAL A 146 -5.44 -4.85 12.62
N LEU A 147 -5.89 -5.40 11.49
CA LEU A 147 -7.30 -5.39 11.09
C LEU A 147 -8.15 -6.27 12.03
N ASP A 148 -7.64 -7.42 12.46
CA ASP A 148 -8.35 -8.33 13.37
C ASP A 148 -8.53 -7.69 14.76
N ILE A 149 -7.47 -7.10 15.32
CA ILE A 149 -7.52 -6.50 16.67
C ILE A 149 -8.30 -5.18 16.70
N SER A 150 -8.39 -4.47 15.57
CA SER A 150 -9.14 -3.22 15.45
C SER A 150 -10.59 -3.41 14.99
N SER A 151 -11.03 -4.66 14.80
CA SER A 151 -12.42 -4.96 14.50
C SER A 151 -13.34 -4.57 15.67
N HIS A 152 -14.59 -4.21 15.37
CA HIS A 152 -15.57 -3.83 16.39
C HIS A 152 -15.80 -4.88 17.47
N ILE A 153 -15.70 -6.16 17.10
CA ILE A 153 -15.91 -7.27 18.04
C ILE A 153 -14.77 -7.27 19.06
N THR A 154 -13.53 -7.19 18.58
CA THR A 154 -12.34 -7.17 19.45
C THR A 154 -12.32 -5.92 20.32
N GLU A 155 -12.63 -4.75 19.74
CA GLU A 155 -12.73 -3.48 20.47
C GLU A 155 -13.77 -3.55 21.60
N TYR A 156 -14.97 -4.10 21.33
CA TYR A 156 -16.02 -4.30 22.33
C TYR A 156 -15.61 -5.28 23.44
N VAL A 157 -14.96 -6.40 23.09
CA VAL A 157 -14.51 -7.42 24.03
C VAL A 157 -13.42 -6.89 24.96
N ILE A 158 -12.47 -6.11 24.43
CA ILE A 158 -11.40 -5.50 25.20
C ILE A 158 -11.94 -4.32 26.04
N GLY A 159 -13.02 -3.68 25.59
CA GLY A 159 -13.64 -2.56 26.29
C GLY A 159 -12.88 -1.25 26.13
N VAL A 160 -12.31 -1.01 24.94
CA VAL A 160 -11.54 0.21 24.62
C VAL A 160 -12.18 0.97 23.46
N ASP A 161 -11.86 2.26 23.31
CA ASP A 161 -12.07 3.00 22.07
C ASP A 161 -10.71 3.36 21.48
N TYR A 162 -10.33 2.70 20.38
CA TYR A 162 -9.03 2.94 19.75
C TYR A 162 -8.88 4.37 19.20
N ALA A 163 -9.97 5.03 18.84
CA ALA A 163 -9.93 6.40 18.37
C ALA A 163 -9.71 7.38 19.53
N GLU A 164 -10.25 7.10 20.72
CA GLU A 164 -9.94 7.87 21.92
C GLU A 164 -8.49 7.67 22.35
N ILE A 165 -8.02 6.42 22.38
CA ILE A 165 -6.62 6.08 22.68
C ILE A 165 -5.70 6.84 21.71
N TYR A 166 -5.99 6.79 20.40
CA TYR A 166 -5.21 7.51 19.41
C TYR A 166 -5.16 9.02 19.67
N ARG A 167 -6.32 9.66 19.92
CA ARG A 167 -6.38 11.11 20.23
C ARG A 167 -5.61 11.51 21.48
N SER A 168 -5.48 10.60 22.44
CA SER A 168 -4.70 10.81 23.67
C SER A 168 -3.21 10.48 23.53
N SER A 169 -2.80 9.89 22.40
CA SER A 169 -1.44 9.43 22.15
C SER A 169 -0.53 10.53 21.59
N SER A 170 0.78 10.33 21.70
CA SER A 170 1.79 11.22 21.08
C SER A 170 1.78 11.24 19.55
N LEU A 171 1.05 10.29 18.91
CA LEU A 171 0.88 10.24 17.46
C LEU A 171 -0.22 11.20 16.96
N TYR A 172 -1.07 11.71 17.85
CA TYR A 172 -2.05 12.72 17.53
C TYR A 172 -1.40 14.10 17.67
N ARG A 173 -1.12 14.74 16.54
CA ARG A 173 -0.53 16.08 16.44
C ARG A 173 -1.42 17.00 15.61
#